data_AF-A0A521NE01-F1
#
_entry.id   AF-A0A521NE01-F1
#
_cell.length_a   1.000
_cell.length_b   1.000
_cell.length_c   1.000
_cell.angle_alpha   90.00
_cell.angle_beta   90.00
_cell.angle_gamma   90.00
#
_symmetry.space_group_name_H-M   'P 1'
#
loop_
_entity.id
_entity.type
_entity.pdbx_description
1 polymer ?
#
loop_
_entity_poly.entity_id
_entity_poly.type
_entity_poly.pdbx_seq_one_letter_code
_entity_poly.pdbx_strand_id
1 'polypeptide(L)'
;MLHATFDAQNVLQWPRDEQQFIACGAGDYDRDLVALYTLVSFDGRVVGQRMFLGRPVPVIEIEALYRHSDCVQGDEKIPACYSGLLQPRKP
;
A
#
# COMPACT_ATOMS: atom_id res chain seq x y z
N MET A 1 11.19 8.44 -3.89
CA MET A 1 10.84 7.61 -5.07
C MET A 1 11.15 6.18 -4.68
N LEU A 2 10.15 5.29 -4.76
CA LEU A 2 10.33 3.86 -4.48
C LEU A 2 11.11 3.29 -5.67
N HIS A 3 12.44 3.25 -5.57
CA HIS A 3 13.28 2.84 -6.69
C HIS A 3 13.49 1.33 -6.62
N ALA A 4 12.79 0.59 -7.47
CA ALA A 4 13.37 -0.64 -7.98
C ALA A 4 14.57 -0.26 -8.85
N THR A 5 15.70 -0.92 -8.66
CA THR A 5 16.94 -0.67 -9.41
C THR A 5 17.28 -1.90 -10.22
N PHE A 6 17.73 -1.73 -11.45
CA PHE A 6 18.33 -2.83 -12.19
C PHE A 6 19.73 -3.10 -11.64
N ASP A 7 20.05 -4.38 -11.39
CA ASP A 7 21.42 -4.78 -11.06
C ASP A 7 22.32 -4.86 -12.32
N ALA A 8 23.57 -5.24 -12.14
CA ALA A 8 24.54 -5.38 -13.22
C ALA A 8 24.16 -6.47 -14.24
N GLN A 9 23.21 -7.35 -13.92
CA GLN A 9 22.67 -8.39 -14.78
C GLN A 9 21.33 -7.98 -15.41
N ASN A 10 20.93 -6.72 -15.24
CA ASN A 10 19.67 -6.16 -15.74
C ASN A 10 18.42 -6.83 -15.13
N VAL A 11 18.54 -7.36 -13.91
CA VAL A 11 17.41 -7.89 -13.15
C VAL A 11 16.84 -6.78 -12.27
N LEU A 12 15.51 -6.63 -12.27
CA LEU A 12 14.81 -5.65 -11.43
C LEU A 12 14.90 -6.09 -9.96
N GLN A 13 15.66 -5.34 -9.16
CA GLN A 13 15.79 -5.56 -7.72
C GLN A 13 14.88 -4.61 -6.96
N TRP A 14 14.02 -5.19 -6.13
CA TRP A 14 13.29 -4.43 -5.13
C TRP A 14 14.22 -4.11 -3.95
N PRO A 15 14.07 -2.92 -3.33
CA PRO A 15 14.82 -2.57 -2.12
C PRO A 15 14.68 -3.67 -1.08
N ARG A 16 15.81 -4.12 -0.52
CA ARG A 16 15.80 -5.15 0.54
C ARG A 16 15.38 -4.58 1.89
N ASP A 17 15.60 -3.29 2.07
CA ASP A 17 15.23 -2.58 3.29
C ASP A 17 13.82 -2.02 3.21
N GLU A 18 13.14 -1.97 4.35
CA GLU A 18 11.84 -1.33 4.48
C GLU A 18 11.91 0.13 4.00
N GLN A 19 11.07 0.47 3.02
CA GLN A 19 10.95 1.84 2.54
C GLN A 19 9.69 2.49 3.11
N GLN A 20 9.90 3.62 3.77
CA GLN A 20 8.81 4.42 4.33
C GLN A 20 8.31 5.42 3.29
N PHE A 21 7.00 5.60 3.25
CA PHE A 21 6.31 6.61 2.45
C PHE A 21 5.07 7.06 3.20
N ILE A 22 4.55 8.23 2.82
CA ILE A 22 3.23 8.68 3.26
C ILE A 22 2.29 8.48 2.09
N ALA A 23 1.25 7.68 2.29
CA ALA A 23 0.21 7.46 1.30
C ALA A 23 -1.05 8.22 1.72
N CYS A 24 -1.53 9.10 0.85
CA CYS A 24 -2.79 9.81 1.02
C CYS A 24 -3.74 9.34 -0.09
N GLY A 25 -4.88 8.75 0.27
CA GLY A 25 -5.93 8.40 -0.69
C GLY A 25 -7.04 9.43 -0.73
N ALA A 26 -7.91 9.33 -1.74
CA ALA A 26 -9.09 10.16 -1.87
C ALA A 26 -10.18 9.73 -0.86
N GLY A 27 -10.04 10.09 0.42
CA GLY A 27 -11.02 9.77 1.48
C GLY A 27 -10.62 8.59 2.36
N ASP A 28 -11.52 8.17 3.24
CA ASP A 28 -11.25 7.16 4.26
C ASP A 28 -11.48 5.73 3.72
N TYR A 29 -10.47 4.87 3.81
CA TYR A 29 -10.65 3.44 3.56
C TYR A 29 -11.20 2.74 4.81
N ASP A 30 -11.96 1.67 4.61
CA ASP A 30 -12.36 0.81 5.71
C ASP A 30 -11.12 0.21 6.40
N ARG A 31 -10.98 0.45 7.71
CA ARG A 31 -9.81 0.04 8.49
C ARG A 31 -9.61 -1.48 8.46
N ASP A 32 -10.70 -2.24 8.40
CA ASP A 32 -10.64 -3.71 8.38
C ASP A 32 -10.13 -4.25 7.04
N LEU A 33 -10.13 -3.43 5.98
CA LEU A 33 -9.60 -3.77 4.65
C LEU A 33 -8.11 -3.42 4.49
N VAL A 34 -7.53 -2.66 5.43
CA VAL A 34 -6.11 -2.25 5.44
C VAL A 34 -5.48 -2.54 6.81
N ALA A 35 -5.89 -3.64 7.43
CA ALA A 35 -5.38 -4.06 8.73
C ALA A 35 -3.87 -4.40 8.66
N LEU A 36 -3.25 -4.51 9.84
CA LEU A 36 -1.85 -4.97 9.94
C LEU A 36 -1.68 -6.30 9.20
N TYR A 37 -0.60 -6.41 8.43
CA TYR A 37 -0.24 -7.58 7.61
C TYR A 37 -1.09 -7.83 6.36
N THR A 38 -2.08 -6.98 6.05
CA THR A 38 -2.78 -7.07 4.77
C THR A 38 -1.86 -6.69 3.60
N LEU A 39 -1.78 -7.57 2.61
CA LEU A 39 -1.00 -7.32 1.40
C LEU A 39 -1.82 -6.50 0.39
N VAL A 40 -1.26 -5.37 -0.05
CA VAL A 40 -1.90 -4.48 -1.03
C VAL A 40 -0.94 -4.12 -2.17
N SER A 41 -1.50 -3.86 -3.34
CA SER A 41 -0.86 -3.09 -4.41
C SER A 41 -1.56 -1.75 -4.52
N PHE A 42 -0.84 -0.69 -4.84
CA PHE A 42 -1.45 0.60 -5.14
C PHE A 42 -0.84 1.19 -6.41
N ASP A 43 -1.67 1.89 -7.15
CA ASP A 43 -1.25 2.79 -8.22
C ASP A 43 -1.46 4.22 -7.75
N GLY A 44 -0.52 5.09 -8.05
CA GLY A 44 -0.57 6.47 -7.59
C GLY A 44 0.59 7.30 -8.09
N ARG A 45 0.56 8.58 -7.73
CA ARG A 45 1.53 9.58 -8.16
C ARG A 45 2.28 10.18 -6.98
N VAL A 46 3.58 10.38 -7.14
CA VAL A 46 4.37 11.13 -6.15
C VAL A 46 3.98 12.60 -6.24
N VAL A 47 3.40 13.15 -5.18
CA VAL A 47 2.93 14.54 -5.15
C VAL A 47 3.84 15.47 -4.35
N GLY A 48 4.85 14.91 -3.68
CA GLY A 48 5.81 15.69 -2.94
C GLY A 48 6.66 14.85 -2.00
N GLN A 49 7.23 15.51 -1.00
CA GLN A 49 8.03 14.89 0.05
C GLN A 49 7.65 15.49 1.42
N ARG A 50 7.78 14.70 2.47
CA ARG A 50 7.62 15.15 3.86
C ARG A 50 8.66 14.51 4.77
N MET A 51 8.94 15.16 5.89
CA MET A 51 9.78 14.58 6.94
C MET A 51 8.95 13.58 7.77
N PHE A 52 9.43 12.34 7.85
CA PHE A 52 8.89 11.28 8.70
C PHE A 52 10.05 10.59 9.42
N LEU A 53 9.98 10.48 10.75
CA LEU A 53 11.04 9.92 11.59
C LEU A 53 12.44 10.48 11.27
N GLY A 54 12.53 11.79 11.01
CA GLY A 54 13.79 12.47 10.71
C GLY A 54 14.36 12.21 9.30
N ARG A 55 13.62 11.53 8.41
CA ARG A 55 14.03 11.28 7.03
C ARG A 55 13.01 11.87 6.03
N PRO A 56 13.44 12.43 4.89
CA PRO A 56 12.53 12.83 3.84
C PRO A 56 11.98 11.58 3.14
N VAL A 57 10.65 11.42 3.17
CA VAL A 57 9.93 10.32 2.52
C VAL A 57 8.99 10.87 1.45
N PRO A 58 8.73 10.12 0.36
CA PRO A 58 7.78 10.55 -0.66
C PRO A 58 6.35 10.57 -0.11
N VAL A 59 5.57 11.55 -0.55
CA VAL A 59 4.11 11.56 -0.40
C VAL A 59 3.51 11.06 -1.70
N ILE A 60 2.72 10.00 -1.62
CA ILE A 60 2.05 9.35 -2.74
C ILE A 60 0.56 9.64 -2.62
N GLU A 61 -0.02 10.24 -3.66
CA GLU A 61 -1.47 10.25 -3.81
C GLU A 61 -1.90 8.94 -4.45
N ILE A 62 -2.72 8.16 -3.74
CA ILE A 62 -3.23 6.87 -4.21
C ILE A 62 -4.42 7.11 -5.14
N GLU A 63 -4.32 6.58 -6.36
CA GLU A 63 -5.38 6.60 -7.37
C GLU A 63 -6.18 5.30 -7.34
N ALA A 64 -5.50 4.17 -7.12
CA ALA A 64 -6.13 2.86 -6.96
C ALA A 64 -5.42 2.07 -5.87
N LEU A 65 -6.19 1.37 -5.04
CA LEU A 65 -5.69 0.44 -4.04
C LEU A 65 -6.32 -0.92 -4.32
N TYR A 66 -5.49 -1.94 -4.50
CA TYR A 66 -5.91 -3.31 -4.73
C TYR A 66 -5.48 -4.17 -3.55
N ARG A 67 -6.45 -4.81 -2.89
CA ARG A 67 -6.19 -5.77 -1.84
C ARG A 67 -5.96 -7.14 -2.45
N HIS A 68 -4.79 -7.74 -2.17
CA HIS A 68 -4.55 -9.14 -2.46
C HIS A 68 -5.34 -10.00 -1.48
N SER A 69 -5.80 -11.17 -1.92
CA SER A 69 -6.67 -12.05 -1.12
C SER A 69 -6.07 -12.25 0.27
N ASP A 70 -6.71 -11.67 1.25
CA ASP A 70 -6.34 -11.78 2.65
C ASP A 70 -7.61 -12.14 3.42
N CYS A 71 -7.56 -13.29 4.06
CA CYS A 71 -8.70 -13.87 4.75
C CYS A 71 -8.65 -13.35 6.18
N VAL A 72 -9.57 -12.43 6.51
CA VAL A 72 -9.73 -12.03 7.91
C VAL A 72 -10.38 -13.20 8.66
N GLN A 73 -10.03 -13.36 9.94
CA GLN A 73 -10.70 -14.29 10.82
C GLN A 73 -12.17 -13.86 10.91
N GLY A 74 -13.04 -14.53 10.12
CA GLY A 74 -14.48 -14.33 10.15
C GLY A 74 -15.10 -14.92 11.42
N ASP A 75 -16.43 -14.86 11.51
CA ASP A 75 -17.20 -15.40 12.64
C ASP A 75 -17.02 -16.93 12.70
N GLU A 76 -16.09 -17.36 13.55
CA GLU A 76 -15.67 -18.68 14.04
C GLU A 76 -15.61 -19.91 13.10
N LYS A 77 -16.14 -19.91 11.87
CA LYS A 77 -16.17 -21.09 10.98
C LYS A 77 -16.02 -20.85 9.48
N ILE A 78 -16.04 -19.61 8.99
CA ILE A 78 -15.82 -19.31 7.56
C ILE A 78 -14.91 -18.09 7.44
N PRO A 79 -13.68 -18.22 6.89
CA PRO A 79 -12.86 -17.05 6.63
C PRO A 79 -13.56 -16.15 5.60
N ALA A 80 -13.72 -14.87 5.95
CA ALA A 80 -14.20 -13.88 5.01
C ALA A 80 -12.99 -13.39 4.20
N CYS A 81 -12.78 -14.01 3.04
CA CYS A 81 -11.70 -13.63 2.13
C CYS A 81 -12.20 -12.53 1.21
N TYR A 82 -11.46 -11.42 1.16
CA TYR A 82 -11.74 -10.34 0.21
C TYR A 82 -10.51 -10.09 -0.65
N SER A 83 -10.74 -9.93 -1.95
CA SER A 83 -9.74 -9.49 -2.92
C SER A 83 -10.42 -8.54 -3.89
N GLY A 84 -9.73 -7.48 -4.29
CA GLY A 84 -10.26 -6.54 -5.27
C GLY A 84 -9.81 -5.11 -5.05
N LEU A 85 -10.30 -4.24 -5.92
CA LEU A 85 -10.12 -2.81 -5.79
C LEU A 85 -10.87 -2.30 -4.56
N LEU A 86 -10.14 -1.64 -3.68
CA LEU A 86 -10.67 -0.90 -2.56
C LEU A 86 -11.08 0.48 -3.05
N GLN A 87 -12.34 0.83 -2.79
CA GLN A 87 -12.84 2.19 -3.00
C GLN A 87 -12.82 2.90 -1.65
N PRO A 88 -12.39 4.17 -1.62
CA PRO A 88 -12.54 4.98 -0.42
C PRO A 88 -14.03 5.17 -0.13
N ARG A 89 -14.38 5.33 1.15
CA ARG A 89 -15.72 5.72 1.56
C ARG A 89 -16.02 7.09 0.94
N LYS A 90 -17.21 7.21 0.35
CA LYS A 90 -17.69 8.51 -0.12
C LYS A 90 -17.78 9.45 1.10
N PRO A 91 -17.36 10.71 0.96
CA PRO A 91 -17.50 11.70 2.03
C PRO A 91 -18.96 11.92 2.43
#